data_AF-A0A2N3WEB7-F1
#
_entry.id   AF-A0A2N3WEB7-F1
#
_cell.length_a   1.000
_cell.length_b   1.000
_cell.length_c   1.000
_cell.angle_alpha   90.00
_cell.angle_beta   90.00
_cell.angle_gamma   90.00
#
_symmetry.space_group_name_H-M   'P 1'
#
loop_
_entity.id
_entity.type
_entity.pdbx_description
1 polymer ?
#
loop_
_entity_poly.entity_id
_entity_poly.type
_entity_poly.pdbx_seq_one_letter_code
_entity_poly.pdbx_strand_id
1 'polypeptide(L)' 'MRLNAEARDLLSTYELTEAQWARENHFADGRWGGDACGCPDDRCIGFHHDEHQECGCLPALLSARAPRD' A
#
# COMPACT_ATOMS: atom_id res chain seq x y z
N MET A 1 -10.26 5.39 -1.42
CA MET A 1 -9.33 5.92 -2.45
C MET A 1 -9.21 4.89 -3.57
N ARG A 2 -8.52 5.15 -4.68
CA ARG A 2 -8.00 4.09 -5.57
C ARG A 2 -6.48 4.12 -5.49
N LEU A 3 -5.83 2.96 -5.58
CA LEU A 3 -4.37 2.91 -5.72
C LEU A 3 -3.92 3.67 -6.97
N ASN A 4 -2.73 4.27 -6.92
CA ASN A 4 -2.10 4.86 -8.10
C ASN A 4 -1.45 3.75 -8.97
N ALA A 5 -0.92 4.12 -10.14
CA ALA A 5 -0.33 3.16 -11.07
C ALA A 5 0.89 2.44 -10.46
N GLU A 6 1.79 3.20 -9.83
CA GLU A 6 3.00 2.68 -9.19
C GLU A 6 2.67 1.64 -8.11
N ALA A 7 1.70 1.92 -7.25
CA ALA A 7 1.27 0.99 -6.21
C ALA A 7 0.69 -0.30 -6.79
N ARG A 8 -0.07 -0.21 -7.90
CA ARG A 8 -0.61 -1.40 -8.58
C ARG A 8 0.49 -2.23 -9.23
N ASP A 9 1.44 -1.58 -9.88
CA ASP A 9 2.57 -2.25 -10.53
C ASP A 9 3.40 -2.99 -9.46
N LEU A 10 3.69 -2.34 -8.34
CA LEU A 10 4.41 -2.94 -7.24
C LEU A 10 3.64 -4.10 -6.59
N LEU A 11 2.34 -3.97 -6.34
CA LEU A 11 1.55 -5.11 -5.86
C LEU A 11 1.62 -6.29 -6.84
N SER A 12 1.58 -6.02 -8.14
CA SER A 12 1.69 -7.06 -9.17
C SER A 12 3.04 -7.78 -9.15
N THR A 13 4.15 -7.11 -8.81
CA THR A 13 5.46 -7.80 -8.68
C THR A 13 5.52 -8.75 -7.49
N TYR A 14 4.64 -8.56 -6.50
CA TYR A 14 4.47 -9.44 -5.34
C TYR A 14 3.28 -10.41 -5.51
N GLU A 15 2.75 -10.55 -6.73
CA GLU A 15 1.60 -11.41 -7.06
C GLU A 15 0.34 -11.08 -6.22
N LEU A 16 0.18 -9.80 -5.84
CA LEU A 16 -0.98 -9.31 -5.11
C LEU A 16 -1.92 -8.50 -5.99
N THR A 17 -3.21 -8.76 -5.80
CA THR A 17 -4.27 -7.89 -6.29
C THR A 17 -4.58 -6.79 -5.28
N GLU A 18 -5.11 -5.65 -5.75
CA GLU A 18 -5.62 -4.56 -4.89
C GLU A 18 -6.61 -5.09 -3.83
N ALA A 19 -7.46 -6.06 -4.20
CA ALA A 19 -8.44 -6.62 -3.29
C ALA A 19 -7.82 -7.55 -2.22
N GLN A 20 -6.75 -8.29 -2.54
CA GLN A 20 -6.00 -9.06 -1.54
C GLN A 20 -5.30 -8.12 -0.56
N TRP A 21 -4.61 -7.12 -1.10
CA TRP A 21 -3.92 -6.11 -0.29
C TRP A 21 -4.89 -5.37 0.65
N ALA A 22 -6.08 -5.01 0.15
CA ALA A 22 -7.14 -4.41 0.94
C ALA A 22 -7.55 -5.30 2.12
N ARG A 23 -7.82 -6.59 1.86
CA ARG A 23 -8.24 -7.54 2.91
C ARG A 23 -7.16 -7.76 3.97
N GLU A 24 -5.89 -7.81 3.56
CA GLU A 24 -4.76 -7.96 4.48
C GLU A 24 -4.59 -6.74 5.41
N ASN A 25 -5.05 -5.58 4.97
CA ASN A 25 -5.03 -4.34 5.73
C ASN A 25 -6.39 -3.99 6.35
N HIS A 26 -7.17 -5.02 6.73
CA HIS A 26 -8.44 -4.89 7.45
C HIS A 26 -9.62 -4.26 6.67
N PHE A 27 -9.49 -4.07 5.36
CA PHE A 27 -10.61 -3.69 4.50
C PHE A 27 -11.34 -4.94 4.00
N ALA A 28 -12.26 -5.45 4.83
CA ALA A 28 -12.88 -6.78 4.65
C ALA A 28 -13.70 -6.94 3.35
N ASP A 29 -14.24 -5.86 2.80
CA ASP A 29 -14.98 -5.86 1.53
C ASP A 29 -14.06 -5.94 0.30
N GLY A 30 -12.73 -5.96 0.50
CA GLY A 30 -11.73 -5.97 -0.56
C GLY A 30 -11.63 -4.66 -1.32
N ARG A 31 -12.23 -3.58 -0.83
CA ARG A 31 -12.11 -2.24 -1.42
C ARG A 31 -11.02 -1.47 -0.69
N TRP A 32 -10.14 -0.84 -1.44
CA TRP A 32 -9.03 -0.11 -0.84
C TRP A 32 -9.49 1.16 -0.11
N GLY A 33 -9.23 1.20 1.20
CA GLY A 33 -9.59 2.32 2.07
C GLY A 33 -8.45 3.29 2.38
N GLY A 34 -7.19 2.86 2.23
CA GLY A 34 -6.01 3.67 2.56
C GLY A 34 -5.63 4.71 1.49
N ASP A 35 -4.39 5.19 1.56
CA ASP A 35 -3.84 6.17 0.63
C ASP A 35 -3.58 5.59 -0.77
N ALA A 36 -3.54 6.43 -1.80
CA ALA A 36 -3.28 6.02 -3.17
C ALA A 36 -1.89 5.37 -3.35
N CYS A 37 -0.93 5.67 -2.48
CA CYS A 37 0.40 5.05 -2.49
C CYS A 37 0.41 3.58 -2.01
N GLY A 38 -0.70 3.07 -1.47
CA GLY A 38 -0.79 1.71 -0.92
C GLY A 38 -0.56 1.60 0.59
N CYS A 39 -0.39 2.72 1.29
CA CYS A 39 -0.37 2.78 2.75
C CYS A 39 -1.79 2.63 3.33
N PRO A 40 -2.02 1.75 4.34
CA PRO A 40 -3.32 1.63 4.97
C PRO A 40 -3.72 2.87 5.80
N ASP A 41 -2.76 3.71 6.20
CA ASP A 41 -3.04 5.06 6.73
C ASP A 41 -3.31 6.00 5.56
N ASP A 42 -4.52 6.57 5.51
CA ASP A 42 -4.98 7.48 4.46
C ASP A 42 -4.42 8.91 4.61
N ARG A 43 -3.61 9.16 5.64
CA ARG A 43 -2.90 10.42 5.89
C ARG A 43 -1.41 10.33 5.52
N CYS A 44 -1.04 9.43 4.61
CA CYS A 44 0.35 9.09 4.34
C CYS A 44 1.22 10.32 3.99
N ILE A 45 0.80 11.10 2.99
CA ILE A 45 1.52 12.29 2.53
C ILE A 45 1.37 13.43 3.54
N GLY A 46 2.47 14.07 3.91
CA GLY A 46 2.52 15.16 4.89
C GLY A 46 2.55 14.69 6.34
N PHE A 47 2.42 13.37 6.60
CA PHE A 47 2.49 12.79 7.94
C PHE A 47 3.66 11.80 8.07
N HIS A 48 3.84 10.89 7.12
CA HIS A 48 4.94 9.90 7.14
C HIS A 48 6.13 10.31 6.26
N HIS A 49 5.86 11.03 5.18
CA HIS A 49 6.87 11.64 4.33
C HIS A 49 6.36 12.98 3.79
N ASP A 50 7.30 13.81 3.31
CA ASP A 50 6.98 15.11 2.71
C ASP A 50 6.33 14.95 1.32
N GLU A 51 5.52 15.92 0.89
CA GLU A 51 4.83 15.89 -0.41
C GLU A 51 5.77 15.91 -1.62
N HIS A 52 7.02 16.35 -1.43
CA HIS A 52 8.04 16.37 -2.48
C HIS A 52 8.96 15.15 -2.46
N GLN A 53 8.74 14.18 -1.56
CA GLN A 53 9.52 12.95 -1.48
C GLN A 53 8.75 11.77 -2.06
N GLU A 54 9.49 10.85 -2.69
CA GLU A 54 8.94 9.57 -3.13
C GLU A 54 8.40 8.77 -1.93
N CYS A 55 7.21 8.20 -2.08
CA CYS A 55 6.59 7.45 -1.00
C CYS A 55 7.18 6.03 -0.90
N GLY A 56 8.00 5.78 0.12
CA GLY A 56 8.59 4.45 0.38
C GLY A 56 7.68 3.48 1.16
N CYS A 57 6.44 3.84 1.47
CA CYS A 57 5.60 3.09 2.41
C CYS A 57 5.23 1.70 1.89
N LEU A 58 4.69 1.59 0.68
CA LEU A 58 4.27 0.30 0.14
C LEU A 58 5.45 -0.69 -0.02
N PRO A 59 6.62 -0.30 -0.58
CA PRO A 59 7.80 -1.17 -0.58
C PRO A 59 8.18 -1.68 0.81
N ALA A 60 8.15 -0.82 1.83
CA ALA A 60 8.51 -1.19 3.19
C ALA A 60 7.49 -2.18 3.80
N LEU A 61 6.20 -1.94 3.61
CA LEU A 61 5.13 -2.83 4.09
C LEU A 61 5.18 -4.20 3.41
N LEU A 62 5.38 -4.24 2.09
CA LEU A 62 5.50 -5.50 1.34
C LEU A 62 6.77 -6.29 1.73
N SER A 63 7.88 -5.58 2.00
CA SER A 63 9.10 -6.22 2.50
C SER A 63 8.90 -6.79 3.91
N ALA A 64 8.20 -6.07 4.78
CA ALA A 64 7.90 -6.52 6.15
C ALA A 64 6.88 -7.67 6.22
N ARG A 65 6.15 -7.91 5.13
CA ARG A 65 5.16 -8.99 4.97
C ARG A 65 5.80 -10.35 4.66
N ALA A 66 7.04 -10.38 4.16
CA ALA A 66 7.79 -11.61 4.00
C ALA A 66 7.97 -12.30 5.37
N PRO A 67 7.92 -13.65 5.44
CA PRO A 67 8.10 -14.35 6.70
C PRO A 67 9.42 -13.91 7.33
N ARG A 68 9.37 -13.57 8.62
CA ARG A 68 10.58 -13.47 9.43
C ARG A 68 11.10 -14.88 9.60
N ASP A 69 12.26 -15.16 9.01
CA ASP A 69 13.02 -16.40 9.21
C ASP A 69 13.23 -16.71 10.70
#